data_AF-A0A9P4LY95-F1
#
_entry.id   AF-A0A9P4LY95-F1
#
_cell.length_a   1.000
_cell.length_b   1.000
_cell.length_c   1.000
_cell.angle_alpha   90.00
_cell.angle_beta   90.00
_cell.angle_gamma   90.00
#
_symmetry.space_group_name_H-M   'P 1'
#
loop_
_entity.id
_entity.type
_entity.pdbx_description
1 polymer ?
#
loop_
_entity_poly.entity_id
_entity_poly.type
_entity_poly.pdbx_seq_one_letter_code
_entity_poly.pdbx_strand_id
1 'polypeptide(L)'
;RKLPHSCPGCGAPTQTIAPDEAGFYNPSRGAVKSYLNPVKETVKNPEDDIVKAALGNLDDSTRERIGLSWSDEAPRVETRSEPETPVCDRCHNLIHHSTGVPIHHPSIESIKATIEESPHKHNHIYHVIDAADFPMSLVPNLTSALSLAPLRSQNRRSKKQHFDQGRTAEVTFIITRSDLLAPKKEQVDGMMTYVTEVLRDALGRTGKNTRLGNVKLVSSRRNWWTREVKEMIWERGGGGWLVGKVNVGKSNLFENVFPKGRNEDFAEKKRASVINQTGLPEPVKFADGEDAPKQAAQEAIDEEDDPLTPEILDENSLLPPSQPETPYPVMPVISALPGTTASPIRVPFGKGRGELIDLPGLARSSLDTYVEPSHRLDLIMKTRLVPERIAIKPGSSLLLGGLIRITPTTNDIVYLAHPFVPMKAHLTSTEKAVAIQEGQRTTLGEQIGSIADPSAAEKIKSAGLFHLQWDVTKAQAGPLTRRDAVGLKASVLPFTVWAADILIEGVGWVEIQAQTRK
;
A
#
# COMPACT_ATOMS: atom_id res chain seq x y z
N ARG A 1 -8.20 -30.56 2.09
CA ARG A 1 -8.17 -29.49 1.06
C ARG A 1 -6.80 -29.51 0.37
N LYS A 2 -6.66 -28.99 -0.85
CA LYS A 2 -5.35 -28.77 -1.49
C LYS A 2 -4.85 -27.36 -1.14
N LEU A 3 -3.53 -27.14 -1.15
CA LEU A 3 -2.96 -25.79 -1.01
C LEU A 3 -3.42 -24.90 -2.18
N PRO A 4 -3.52 -23.57 -1.98
CA PRO A 4 -3.83 -22.65 -3.07
C PRO A 4 -2.75 -22.72 -4.16
N HIS A 5 -3.09 -22.45 -5.43
CA HIS A 5 -2.12 -22.46 -6.54
C HIS A 5 -1.01 -21.42 -6.34
N SER A 6 -1.37 -20.26 -5.79
CA SER A 6 -0.45 -19.20 -5.42
C SER A 6 -0.71 -18.75 -3.99
N CYS A 7 0.34 -18.37 -3.28
CA CYS A 7 0.21 -17.84 -1.93
C CYS A 7 -0.63 -16.55 -1.95
N PRO A 8 -1.77 -16.46 -1.24
CA PRO A 8 -2.63 -15.28 -1.29
C PRO A 8 -1.96 -14.01 -0.75
N GLY A 9 -0.95 -14.17 0.11
CA GLY A 9 -0.19 -13.06 0.69
C GLY A 9 0.86 -12.41 -0.23
N CYS A 10 1.61 -13.19 -1.04
CA CYS A 10 2.70 -12.67 -1.88
C CYS A 10 2.54 -12.99 -3.38
N GLY A 11 1.54 -13.78 -3.77
CA GLY A 11 1.30 -14.20 -5.15
C GLY A 11 2.24 -15.31 -5.67
N ALA A 12 3.30 -15.66 -4.93
CA ALA A 12 4.28 -16.66 -5.38
C ALA A 12 3.61 -18.04 -5.58
N PRO A 13 4.01 -18.81 -6.61
CA PRO A 13 3.48 -20.14 -6.86
C PRO A 13 3.79 -21.05 -5.65
N THR A 14 2.81 -21.88 -5.30
CA THR A 14 2.94 -22.77 -4.15
C THR A 14 3.96 -23.87 -4.42
N GLN A 15 4.92 -24.03 -3.50
CA GLN A 15 5.94 -25.08 -3.56
C GLN A 15 6.27 -25.62 -2.16
N THR A 16 6.89 -26.80 -2.10
CA THR A 16 7.23 -27.51 -0.85
C THR A 16 8.67 -28.02 -0.84
N ILE A 17 9.51 -27.52 -1.75
CA ILE A 17 10.85 -28.07 -2.05
C ILE A 17 11.95 -27.14 -1.52
N ALA A 18 11.88 -25.85 -1.80
CA ALA A 18 12.91 -24.85 -1.49
C ALA A 18 12.49 -23.93 -0.33
N PRO A 19 12.97 -24.15 0.91
CA PRO A 19 12.52 -23.38 2.08
C PRO A 19 12.80 -21.88 2.03
N ASP A 20 13.86 -21.48 1.33
CA ASP A 20 14.32 -20.09 1.25
C ASP A 20 13.60 -19.26 0.19
N GLU A 21 12.82 -19.90 -0.69
CA GLU A 21 12.11 -19.23 -1.78
C GLU A 21 10.68 -18.84 -1.40
N ALA A 22 10.17 -17.78 -2.04
CA ALA A 22 8.78 -17.37 -1.87
C ALA A 22 7.83 -18.49 -2.35
N GLY A 23 6.71 -18.67 -1.64
CA GLY A 23 5.74 -19.73 -1.98
C GLY A 23 6.00 -21.08 -1.31
N PHE A 24 7.05 -21.22 -0.48
CA PHE A 24 7.27 -22.42 0.32
C PHE A 24 6.23 -22.59 1.44
N TYR A 25 5.63 -23.78 1.53
CA TYR A 25 4.74 -24.17 2.62
C TYR A 25 5.32 -25.37 3.37
N ASN A 26 5.68 -25.20 4.65
CA ASN A 26 6.05 -26.33 5.49
C ASN A 26 4.81 -27.16 5.86
N PRO A 27 4.70 -28.43 5.43
CA PRO A 27 3.55 -29.28 5.73
C PRO A 27 3.37 -29.56 7.24
N SER A 28 4.44 -29.41 8.02
CA SER A 28 4.43 -29.62 9.48
C SER A 28 3.90 -28.41 10.25
N ARG A 29 3.76 -27.25 9.61
CA ARG A 29 3.28 -26.02 10.26
C ARG A 29 1.80 -26.15 10.61
N GLY A 30 1.43 -25.83 11.85
CA GLY A 30 0.09 -26.05 12.39
C GLY A 30 -1.04 -25.52 11.49
N ALA A 31 -0.93 -24.28 11.00
CA ALA A 31 -1.92 -23.67 10.09
C ALA A 31 -2.02 -24.37 8.72
N VAL A 32 -0.93 -24.95 8.22
CA VAL A 32 -0.94 -25.71 6.96
C VAL A 32 -1.59 -27.07 7.18
N LYS A 33 -1.21 -27.73 8.27
CA LYS A 33 -1.74 -29.03 8.66
C LYS A 33 -3.25 -28.98 8.93
N SER A 34 -3.74 -27.96 9.62
CA SER A 34 -5.17 -27.75 9.90
C SER A 34 -5.96 -27.44 8.63
N TYR A 35 -5.39 -26.70 7.69
CA TYR A 35 -6.04 -26.40 6.42
C TYR A 35 -6.12 -27.62 5.49
N LEU A 36 -5.03 -28.41 5.41
CA LEU A 36 -4.99 -29.64 4.63
C LEU A 36 -5.94 -30.70 5.19
N ASN A 37 -5.92 -30.87 6.52
CA ASN A 37 -6.71 -31.82 7.27
C ASN A 37 -7.61 -31.09 8.29
N PRO A 38 -8.72 -30.49 7.85
CA PRO A 38 -9.68 -29.87 8.76
C PRO A 38 -10.27 -30.94 9.67
N VAL A 39 -9.82 -30.97 10.92
CA VAL A 39 -10.46 -31.77 11.96
C VAL A 39 -11.82 -31.12 12.24
N LYS A 40 -12.91 -31.90 12.22
CA LYS A 40 -14.21 -31.45 12.73
C LYS A 40 -14.11 -31.31 14.24
N GLU A 41 -13.45 -30.27 14.73
CA GLU A 41 -13.50 -29.93 16.15
C GLU A 41 -14.89 -29.34 16.42
N THR A 42 -15.74 -30.14 17.06
CA THR A 42 -16.85 -29.61 17.85
C THR A 42 -16.21 -28.77 18.95
N VAL A 43 -16.17 -27.45 18.76
CA VAL A 43 -15.73 -26.51 19.80
C VAL A 43 -16.68 -26.69 20.98
N LYS A 44 -16.25 -27.45 21.99
CA LYS A 44 -16.88 -27.42 23.31
C LYS A 44 -16.38 -26.15 23.97
N ASN A 45 -17.14 -25.07 23.88
CA ASN A 45 -16.86 -23.89 24.67
C ASN A 45 -17.06 -24.25 26.15
N PRO A 46 -16.05 -24.12 27.02
CA PRO A 46 -16.22 -24.38 28.45
C PRO A 46 -17.26 -23.44 29.09
N GLU A 47 -17.51 -22.28 28.47
CA GLU A 47 -18.56 -21.34 28.87
C GLU A 47 -19.98 -21.90 28.63
N ASP A 48 -20.20 -22.69 27.57
CA ASP A 48 -21.50 -23.32 27.30
C ASP A 48 -21.84 -24.38 28.35
N ASP A 49 -20.82 -25.08 28.87
CA ASP A 49 -20.98 -26.05 29.96
C ASP A 49 -21.28 -25.35 31.29
N ILE A 50 -20.70 -24.17 31.54
CA ILE A 50 -21.00 -23.33 32.71
C ILE A 50 -22.43 -22.77 32.63
N VAL A 51 -22.86 -22.31 31.45
CA VAL A 51 -24.22 -21.80 31.22
C VAL A 51 -25.24 -22.94 31.38
N LYS A 52 -24.96 -24.14 30.86
CA LYS A 52 -25.81 -25.33 31.08
C LYS A 52 -25.89 -25.74 32.54
N ALA A 53 -24.77 -25.72 33.27
CA ALA A 53 -24.75 -26.02 34.69
C ALA A 53 -25.52 -24.99 35.53
N ALA A 54 -25.39 -23.70 35.19
CA ALA A 54 -26.13 -22.62 35.85
C ALA A 54 -27.65 -22.70 35.56
N LEU A 55 -28.03 -23.03 34.33
CA LEU A 55 -29.44 -23.23 33.95
C LEU A 55 -30.04 -24.50 34.54
N GLY A 56 -29.23 -25.55 34.75
CA GLY A 56 -29.64 -26.81 35.38
C GLY A 56 -30.04 -26.68 36.84
N ASN A 57 -29.46 -25.70 37.56
CA ASN A 57 -29.66 -25.47 39.00
C ASN A 57 -30.82 -24.52 39.33
N LEU A 58 -31.60 -24.04 38.35
CA LEU A 58 -32.74 -23.15 38.58
C LEU A 58 -34.04 -23.94 38.79
N ASP A 59 -34.82 -23.53 39.78
CA ASP A 59 -36.14 -24.08 40.12
C ASP A 59 -37.17 -23.85 38.99
N ASP A 60 -38.08 -24.80 38.79
CA ASP A 60 -39.05 -24.78 37.69
C ASP A 60 -39.98 -23.55 37.68
N SER A 61 -40.26 -22.97 38.84
CA SER A 61 -41.08 -21.74 38.96
C SER A 61 -40.35 -20.47 38.48
N THR A 62 -39.01 -20.45 38.55
CA THR A 62 -38.18 -19.34 38.07
C THR A 62 -37.96 -19.46 36.56
N ARG A 63 -37.93 -20.68 36.03
CA ARG A 63 -37.78 -20.97 34.60
C ARG A 63 -38.97 -20.47 33.77
N GLU A 64 -40.20 -20.64 34.24
CA GLU A 64 -41.40 -20.14 33.55
C GLU A 64 -41.46 -18.61 33.49
N ARG A 65 -41.01 -17.91 34.55
CA ARG A 65 -41.02 -16.43 34.60
C ARG A 65 -40.06 -15.77 33.62
N ILE A 66 -39.04 -16.52 33.14
CA ILE A 66 -38.02 -16.03 32.20
C ILE A 66 -38.42 -16.38 30.74
N GLY A 67 -39.53 -17.10 30.52
CA GLY A 67 -40.07 -17.37 29.18
C GLY A 67 -39.28 -18.40 28.37
N LEU A 68 -38.47 -19.24 29.02
CA LEU A 68 -37.67 -20.29 28.38
C LEU A 68 -38.44 -21.62 28.40
N SER A 69 -39.38 -21.80 27.46
CA SER A 69 -39.93 -23.11 27.16
C SER A 69 -38.88 -23.92 26.38
N TRP A 70 -38.37 -25.02 26.95
CA TRP A 70 -37.51 -25.93 26.22
C TRP A 70 -38.28 -26.60 25.07
N SER A 71 -37.96 -26.26 23.82
CA SER A 71 -37.92 -27.25 22.75
C SER A 71 -36.54 -27.90 22.80
N ASP A 72 -36.47 -29.22 22.93
CA ASP A 72 -35.24 -30.04 23.06
C ASP A 72 -34.26 -29.97 21.86
N GLU A 73 -34.47 -29.04 20.93
CA GLU A 73 -33.54 -28.72 19.86
C GLU A 73 -33.27 -27.21 19.86
N ALA A 74 -32.39 -26.76 20.76
CA ALA A 74 -31.62 -25.56 20.45
C ALA A 74 -30.93 -25.83 19.10
N PRO A 75 -31.10 -24.98 18.06
CA PRO A 75 -30.38 -25.16 16.83
C PRO A 75 -28.90 -25.18 17.21
N ARG A 76 -28.23 -26.33 17.03
CA ARG A 76 -26.79 -26.37 17.04
C ARG A 76 -26.37 -25.42 15.93
N VAL A 77 -26.01 -24.20 16.30
CA VAL A 77 -25.25 -23.34 15.41
C VAL A 77 -23.88 -24.02 15.33
N GLU A 78 -23.76 -24.98 14.41
CA GLU A 78 -22.48 -25.42 13.90
C GLU A 78 -21.85 -24.18 13.29
N THR A 79 -21.12 -23.41 14.10
CA THR A 79 -20.16 -22.44 13.57
C THR A 79 -19.06 -23.28 12.92
N ARG A 80 -19.30 -23.64 11.65
CA ARG A 80 -18.25 -24.13 10.76
C ARG A 80 -17.30 -22.94 10.53
N SER A 81 -16.40 -22.68 11.45
CA SER A 81 -15.24 -21.86 11.16
C SER A 81 -14.36 -22.67 10.23
N GLU A 82 -14.59 -22.51 8.92
CA GLU A 82 -13.67 -23.05 7.94
C GLU A 82 -12.26 -22.51 8.24
N PRO A 83 -11.22 -23.37 8.28
CA PRO A 83 -9.88 -22.90 8.58
C PRO A 83 -9.45 -21.86 7.55
N GLU A 84 -8.92 -20.74 8.05
CA GLU A 84 -8.41 -19.65 7.22
C GLU A 84 -7.36 -20.18 6.23
N THR A 85 -7.36 -19.60 5.02
CA THR A 85 -6.40 -20.01 3.98
C THR A 85 -4.97 -19.62 4.41
N PRO A 86 -4.05 -20.59 4.52
CA PRO A 86 -2.71 -20.30 5.01
C PRO A 86 -1.86 -19.55 3.98
N VAL A 87 -0.96 -18.70 4.47
CA VAL A 87 0.09 -18.04 3.67
C VAL A 87 1.39 -18.83 3.67
N CYS A 88 2.31 -18.61 2.71
CA CYS A 88 3.61 -19.29 2.72
C CYS A 88 4.46 -18.93 3.96
N ASP A 89 5.51 -19.70 4.25
CA ASP A 89 6.38 -19.51 5.42
C ASP A 89 7.08 -18.15 5.42
N ARG A 90 7.50 -17.67 4.24
CA ARG A 90 8.04 -16.33 4.09
C ARG A 90 7.02 -15.26 4.52
N CYS A 91 5.77 -15.35 4.07
CA CYS A 91 4.72 -14.41 4.46
C CYS A 91 4.43 -14.49 5.96
N HIS A 92 4.42 -15.68 6.53
CA HIS A 92 4.28 -15.88 7.97
C HIS A 92 5.42 -15.19 8.74
N ASN A 93 6.67 -15.38 8.32
CA ASN A 93 7.83 -14.73 8.93
C ASN A 93 7.81 -13.20 8.76
N LEU A 94 7.36 -12.70 7.60
CA LEU A 94 7.17 -11.26 7.39
C LEU A 94 6.12 -10.66 8.33
N ILE A 95 5.03 -11.39 8.60
CA ILE A 95 3.94 -10.93 9.48
C ILE A 95 4.36 -10.98 10.94
N HIS A 96 4.91 -12.11 11.40
CA HIS A 96 5.13 -12.36 12.84
C HIS A 96 6.53 -12.00 13.32
N HIS A 97 7.53 -12.07 12.44
CA HIS A 97 8.93 -11.89 12.80
C HIS A 97 9.58 -10.71 12.09
N SER A 98 8.91 -10.08 11.10
CA SER A 98 9.48 -9.04 10.25
C SER A 98 10.83 -9.46 9.66
N THR A 99 10.94 -10.72 9.23
CA THR A 99 12.14 -11.30 8.62
C THR A 99 11.82 -11.88 7.24
N GLY A 100 12.75 -11.74 6.30
CA GLY A 100 12.60 -12.33 4.97
C GLY A 100 13.67 -11.85 3.98
N VAL A 101 13.99 -12.71 3.01
CA VAL A 101 14.87 -12.36 1.90
C VAL A 101 14.10 -11.44 0.93
N PRO A 102 14.72 -10.33 0.47
CA PRO A 102 14.15 -9.50 -0.59
C PRO A 102 13.89 -10.33 -1.85
N ILE A 103 12.75 -10.11 -2.49
CA ILE A 103 12.42 -10.79 -3.75
C ILE A 103 13.03 -10.01 -4.91
N HIS A 104 13.38 -10.73 -5.97
CA HIS A 104 13.70 -10.13 -7.26
C HIS A 104 12.61 -9.14 -7.72
N HIS A 105 13.02 -7.95 -8.15
CA HIS A 105 12.10 -6.92 -8.63
C HIS A 105 11.94 -7.02 -10.15
N PRO A 106 10.71 -6.96 -10.70
CA PRO A 106 10.51 -7.04 -12.13
C PRO A 106 11.06 -5.79 -12.84
N SER A 107 11.29 -5.93 -14.15
CA SER A 107 11.53 -4.77 -15.02
C SER A 107 10.21 -4.12 -15.45
N ILE A 108 10.28 -2.92 -16.03
CA ILE A 108 9.10 -2.23 -16.54
C ILE A 108 8.48 -3.00 -17.72
N GLU A 109 9.32 -3.63 -18.54
CA GLU A 109 8.91 -4.46 -19.68
C GLU A 109 8.17 -5.72 -19.22
N SER A 110 8.60 -6.34 -18.12
CA SER A 110 7.88 -7.45 -17.52
C SER A 110 6.48 -7.02 -17.05
N ILE A 111 6.37 -5.87 -16.39
CA ILE A 111 5.06 -5.31 -15.99
C ILE A 111 4.18 -5.04 -17.22
N LYS A 112 4.77 -4.54 -18.32
CA LYS A 112 4.05 -4.33 -19.58
C LYS A 112 3.45 -5.61 -20.10
N ALA A 113 4.27 -6.66 -20.23
CA ALA A 113 3.82 -7.96 -20.73
C ALA A 113 2.69 -8.53 -19.85
N THR A 114 2.81 -8.41 -18.52
CA THR A 114 1.75 -8.83 -17.58
C THR A 114 0.43 -8.07 -17.78
N ILE A 115 0.47 -6.76 -18.07
CA ILE A 115 -0.74 -5.96 -18.32
C ILE A 115 -1.33 -6.27 -19.70
N GLU A 116 -0.51 -6.58 -20.70
CA GLU A 116 -0.94 -6.98 -22.04
C GLU A 116 -1.71 -8.31 -22.04
N GLU A 117 -1.45 -9.20 -21.09
CA GLU A 117 -2.23 -10.44 -20.90
C GLU A 117 -3.60 -10.22 -20.23
N SER A 118 -3.96 -8.99 -19.84
CA SER A 118 -5.23 -8.74 -19.16
C SER A 118 -6.44 -9.29 -19.92
N PRO A 119 -7.38 -9.99 -19.23
CA PRO A 119 -8.65 -10.38 -19.83
C PRO A 119 -9.62 -9.19 -20.01
N HIS A 120 -9.33 -8.03 -19.40
CA HIS A 120 -10.23 -6.89 -19.41
C HIS A 120 -9.98 -5.93 -20.58
N LYS A 121 -11.07 -5.47 -21.21
CA LYS A 121 -11.02 -4.41 -22.26
C LYS A 121 -10.71 -3.02 -21.68
N HIS A 122 -11.15 -2.77 -20.45
CA HIS A 122 -10.95 -1.51 -19.73
C HIS A 122 -9.96 -1.76 -18.59
N ASN A 123 -8.81 -1.10 -18.67
CA ASN A 123 -7.74 -1.20 -17.71
C ASN A 123 -7.47 0.17 -17.07
N HIS A 124 -7.21 0.17 -15.78
CA HIS A 124 -6.92 1.37 -15.02
C HIS A 124 -5.65 1.17 -14.21
N ILE A 125 -4.64 1.96 -14.49
CA ILE A 125 -3.33 1.89 -13.82
C ILE A 125 -3.30 2.95 -12.72
N TYR A 126 -3.22 2.47 -11.49
CA TYR A 126 -3.02 3.28 -10.30
C TYR A 126 -1.52 3.32 -10.00
N HIS A 127 -0.89 4.42 -10.40
CA HIS A 127 0.53 4.65 -10.14
C HIS A 127 0.69 5.15 -8.70
N VAL A 128 1.12 4.24 -7.83
CA VAL A 128 1.31 4.47 -6.40
C VAL A 128 2.68 5.10 -6.17
N ILE A 129 2.66 6.28 -5.57
CA ILE A 129 3.80 7.12 -5.25
C ILE A 129 3.78 7.35 -3.74
N ASP A 130 4.94 7.60 -3.15
CA ASP A 130 5.13 7.75 -1.72
C ASP A 130 5.41 9.20 -1.37
N ALA A 131 4.70 9.74 -0.37
CA ALA A 131 4.87 11.12 0.05
C ALA A 131 6.21 11.37 0.79
N ALA A 132 6.82 10.35 1.38
CA ALA A 132 8.05 10.52 2.17
C ALA A 132 9.26 10.92 1.33
N ASP A 133 9.32 10.47 0.08
CA ASP A 133 10.40 10.74 -0.87
C ASP A 133 9.86 11.30 -2.20
N PHE A 134 8.69 11.93 -2.17
CA PHE A 134 8.07 12.52 -3.36
C PHE A 134 8.96 13.62 -3.96
N PRO A 135 9.23 13.65 -5.29
CA PRO A 135 8.71 12.78 -6.35
C PRO A 135 9.63 11.60 -6.73
N MET A 136 10.68 11.27 -5.97
CA MET A 136 11.68 10.25 -6.33
C MET A 136 11.09 8.85 -6.50
N SER A 137 9.97 8.53 -5.84
CA SER A 137 9.32 7.23 -6.02
C SER A 137 8.51 7.12 -7.32
N LEU A 138 8.42 8.19 -8.13
CA LEU A 138 7.79 8.18 -9.44
C LEU A 138 8.53 7.23 -10.37
N VAL A 139 7.80 6.34 -11.05
CA VAL A 139 8.33 5.53 -12.14
C VAL A 139 8.33 6.36 -13.42
N PRO A 140 9.51 6.79 -13.93
CA PRO A 140 9.56 7.60 -15.13
C PRO A 140 9.07 6.78 -16.34
N ASN A 141 8.54 7.47 -17.34
CA ASN A 141 8.13 6.85 -18.61
C ASN A 141 7.08 5.74 -18.50
N LEU A 142 6.39 5.58 -17.36
CA LEU A 142 5.36 4.54 -17.21
C LEU A 142 4.28 4.64 -18.29
N THR A 143 3.84 5.86 -18.61
CA THR A 143 2.84 6.11 -19.67
C THR A 143 3.32 5.67 -21.05
N SER A 144 4.58 5.95 -21.40
CA SER A 144 5.12 5.56 -22.72
C SER A 144 5.50 4.08 -22.76
N ALA A 145 6.05 3.54 -21.69
CA ALA A 145 6.46 2.15 -21.59
C ALA A 145 5.25 1.21 -21.72
N LEU A 146 4.16 1.53 -21.03
CA LEU A 146 2.92 0.76 -21.07
C LEU A 146 2.01 1.09 -22.28
N SER A 147 2.52 1.82 -23.28
CA SER A 147 1.76 2.25 -24.48
C SER A 147 0.42 2.92 -24.14
N LEU A 148 0.35 3.65 -23.04
CA LEU A 148 -0.91 4.17 -22.51
C LEU A 148 -1.37 5.41 -23.27
N ALA A 149 -2.67 5.68 -23.16
CA ALA A 149 -3.24 6.94 -23.60
C ALA A 149 -2.39 8.11 -23.06
N PRO A 150 -2.02 9.09 -23.92
CA PRO A 150 -1.26 10.24 -23.45
C PRO A 150 -2.05 10.98 -22.37
N LEU A 151 -1.35 11.42 -21.34
CA LEU A 151 -1.98 12.16 -20.25
C LEU A 151 -2.70 13.40 -20.80
N ARG A 152 -3.86 13.70 -20.21
CA ARG A 152 -4.72 14.76 -20.73
C ARG A 152 -3.99 16.10 -20.73
N SER A 153 -3.82 16.68 -21.92
CA SER A 153 -3.24 18.01 -22.06
C SER A 153 -4.14 19.10 -21.46
N GLN A 154 -3.60 20.29 -21.21
CA GLN A 154 -4.38 21.47 -20.82
C GLN A 154 -5.36 21.96 -21.90
N ASN A 155 -5.19 21.53 -23.16
CA ASN A 155 -6.10 21.88 -24.24
C ASN A 155 -7.49 21.25 -24.02
N ARG A 156 -8.54 22.08 -24.01
CA ARG A 156 -9.94 21.63 -23.79
C ARG A 156 -10.40 20.59 -24.82
N ARG A 157 -9.84 20.58 -26.03
CA ARG A 157 -10.18 19.64 -27.12
C ARG A 157 -9.47 18.28 -27.02
N SER A 158 -8.62 18.05 -26.01
CA SER A 158 -7.96 16.76 -25.81
C SER A 158 -9.00 15.66 -25.54
N LYS A 159 -8.97 14.58 -26.32
CA LYS A 159 -9.84 13.41 -26.09
C LYS A 159 -9.58 12.83 -24.71
N LYS A 160 -10.66 12.36 -24.04
CA LYS A 160 -10.58 11.77 -22.70
C LYS A 160 -10.07 10.32 -22.73
N GLN A 161 -10.35 9.59 -23.81
CA GLN A 161 -10.05 8.18 -23.96
C GLN A 161 -9.33 7.95 -25.28
N HIS A 162 -8.28 7.14 -25.22
CA HIS A 162 -7.59 6.60 -26.38
C HIS A 162 -7.88 5.10 -26.40
N PHE A 163 -8.37 4.61 -27.54
CA PHE A 163 -8.51 3.20 -27.78
C PHE A 163 -7.27 2.74 -28.53
N ASP A 164 -6.52 1.83 -27.95
CA ASP A 164 -5.43 1.14 -28.62
C ASP A 164 -5.77 -0.34 -28.70
N GLN A 165 -5.74 -0.91 -29.90
CA GLN A 165 -6.09 -2.31 -30.17
C GLN A 165 -7.42 -2.80 -29.54
N GLY A 166 -8.43 -1.92 -29.46
CA GLY A 166 -9.74 -2.25 -28.86
C GLY A 166 -9.77 -2.28 -27.32
N ARG A 167 -8.68 -1.89 -26.66
CA ARG A 167 -8.56 -1.74 -25.20
C ARG A 167 -8.38 -0.27 -24.81
N THR A 168 -8.78 0.08 -23.59
CA THR A 168 -8.52 1.40 -23.00
C THR A 168 -7.70 1.25 -21.74
N ALA A 169 -6.71 2.12 -21.57
CA ALA A 169 -5.86 2.14 -20.39
C ALA A 169 -5.68 3.59 -19.90
N GLU A 170 -6.18 3.88 -18.70
CA GLU A 170 -6.06 5.20 -18.07
C GLU A 170 -5.15 5.15 -16.84
N VAL A 171 -4.38 6.22 -16.60
CA VAL A 171 -3.52 6.33 -15.42
C VAL A 171 -4.14 7.25 -14.37
N THR A 172 -4.05 6.88 -13.10
CA THR A 172 -4.32 7.74 -11.94
C THR A 172 -3.12 7.71 -11.01
N PHE A 173 -2.60 8.87 -10.61
CA PHE A 173 -1.49 8.97 -9.67
C PHE A 173 -2.04 9.01 -8.24
N ILE A 174 -1.63 8.06 -7.41
CA ILE A 174 -2.01 8.00 -5.99
C ILE A 174 -0.76 8.23 -5.16
N ILE A 175 -0.70 9.36 -4.47
CA ILE A 175 0.38 9.68 -3.54
C ILE A 175 -0.08 9.24 -2.14
N THR A 176 0.55 8.19 -1.64
CA THR A 176 0.26 7.55 -0.36
C THR A 176 1.03 8.18 0.78
N ARG A 177 0.68 7.81 2.02
CA ARG A 177 1.31 8.31 3.26
C ARG A 177 1.29 9.84 3.35
N SER A 178 0.25 10.47 2.79
CA SER A 178 0.12 11.93 2.77
C SER A 178 0.06 12.55 4.17
N ASP A 179 -0.22 11.76 5.21
CA ASP A 179 -0.17 12.15 6.62
C ASP A 179 1.25 12.47 7.13
N LEU A 180 2.30 12.12 6.37
CA LEU A 180 3.67 12.51 6.66
C LEU A 180 3.93 13.99 6.34
N LEU A 181 3.22 14.55 5.35
CA LEU A 181 3.42 15.93 4.88
C LEU A 181 2.89 16.95 5.90
N ALA A 182 1.66 16.77 6.36
CA ALA A 182 1.02 17.68 7.31
C ALA A 182 0.12 16.93 8.31
N PRO A 183 -0.06 17.47 9.54
CA PRO A 183 -0.82 16.80 10.59
C PRO A 183 -2.33 16.78 10.33
N LYS A 184 -2.86 17.69 9.50
CA LYS A 184 -4.29 17.82 9.21
C LYS A 184 -4.59 17.60 7.73
N LYS A 185 -5.75 17.02 7.45
CA LYS A 185 -6.24 16.73 6.09
C LYS A 185 -6.31 18.00 5.23
N GLU A 186 -6.79 19.11 5.79
CA GLU A 186 -7.00 20.37 5.07
C GLU A 186 -5.67 21.03 4.68
N GLN A 187 -4.62 20.83 5.48
CA GLN A 187 -3.28 21.34 5.16
C GLN A 187 -2.69 20.58 3.98
N VAL A 188 -2.89 19.26 3.93
CA VAL A 188 -2.50 18.41 2.80
C VAL A 188 -3.28 18.78 1.53
N ASP A 189 -4.59 19.02 1.64
CA ASP A 189 -5.39 19.53 0.51
C ASP A 189 -4.84 20.86 -0.03
N GLY A 190 -4.42 21.77 0.85
CA GLY A 190 -3.77 23.02 0.47
C GLY A 190 -2.46 22.85 -0.30
N MET A 191 -1.79 21.70 -0.16
CA MET A 191 -0.54 21.38 -0.87
C MET A 191 -0.77 20.81 -2.28
N MET A 192 -2.01 20.50 -2.67
CA MET A 192 -2.32 19.89 -3.97
C MET A 192 -1.75 20.67 -5.16
N THR A 193 -1.76 22.00 -5.11
CA THR A 193 -1.18 22.85 -6.16
C THR A 193 0.33 22.60 -6.29
N TYR A 194 1.06 22.66 -5.17
CA TYR A 194 2.50 22.40 -5.11
C TYR A 194 2.83 20.98 -5.59
N VAL A 195 2.12 19.97 -5.07
CA VAL A 195 2.31 18.57 -5.44
C VAL A 195 2.10 18.37 -6.94
N THR A 196 1.09 19.02 -7.52
CA THR A 196 0.81 18.93 -8.95
C THR A 196 1.90 19.60 -9.79
N GLU A 197 2.46 20.72 -9.34
CA GLU A 197 3.58 21.41 -9.99
C GLU A 197 4.86 20.56 -9.95
N VAL A 198 5.22 20.04 -8.77
CA VAL A 198 6.38 19.15 -8.61
C VAL A 198 6.22 17.89 -9.46
N LEU A 199 5.03 17.28 -9.50
CA LEU A 199 4.78 16.12 -10.36
C LEU A 199 4.93 16.49 -11.84
N ARG A 200 4.46 17.68 -12.25
CA ARG A 200 4.56 18.17 -13.63
C ARG A 200 6.02 18.30 -14.05
N ASP A 201 6.85 18.83 -13.17
CA ASP A 201 8.28 18.99 -13.41
C ASP A 201 9.00 17.64 -13.43
N ALA A 202 8.65 16.73 -12.50
CA ALA A 202 9.21 15.38 -12.44
C ALA A 202 8.87 14.51 -13.67
N LEU A 203 7.68 14.73 -14.25
CA LEU A 203 7.27 14.09 -15.52
C LEU A 203 7.98 14.71 -16.75
N GLY A 204 8.81 15.74 -16.58
CA GLY A 204 9.64 16.32 -17.63
C GLY A 204 8.86 16.83 -18.84
N ARG A 205 9.36 16.53 -20.06
CA ARG A 205 8.78 17.02 -21.32
C ARG A 205 7.32 16.57 -21.51
N THR A 206 7.00 15.35 -21.11
CA THR A 206 5.64 14.78 -21.13
C THR A 206 4.72 15.45 -20.10
N GLY A 207 5.28 15.92 -18.98
CA GLY A 207 4.53 16.58 -17.91
C GLY A 207 4.07 17.99 -18.24
N LYS A 208 4.90 18.80 -18.93
CA LYS A 208 4.72 20.27 -19.09
C LYS A 208 3.31 20.71 -19.50
N ASN A 209 2.67 20.01 -20.44
CA ASN A 209 1.35 20.37 -20.95
C ASN A 209 0.21 19.56 -20.31
N THR A 210 0.48 18.76 -19.28
CA THR A 210 -0.49 17.85 -18.67
C THR A 210 -1.31 18.57 -17.59
N ARG A 211 -2.63 18.33 -17.60
CA ARG A 211 -3.57 18.92 -16.63
C ARG A 211 -3.45 18.30 -15.23
N LEU A 212 -3.05 17.03 -15.14
CA LEU A 212 -2.87 16.27 -13.90
C LEU A 212 -4.11 16.27 -12.97
N GLY A 213 -5.32 16.28 -13.55
CA GLY A 213 -6.57 16.16 -12.78
C GLY A 213 -6.85 14.76 -12.21
N ASN A 214 -5.93 13.83 -12.46
CA ASN A 214 -5.94 12.43 -12.06
C ASN A 214 -4.95 12.15 -10.91
N VAL A 215 -4.58 13.17 -10.13
CA VAL A 215 -3.71 13.05 -8.96
C VAL A 215 -4.58 13.03 -7.69
N LYS A 216 -4.29 12.10 -6.79
CA LYS A 216 -4.97 11.95 -5.50
C LYS A 216 -3.95 11.77 -4.38
N LEU A 217 -4.09 12.55 -3.31
CA LEU A 217 -3.39 12.32 -2.04
C LEU A 217 -4.23 11.35 -1.20
N VAL A 218 -3.58 10.37 -0.57
CA VAL A 218 -4.24 9.33 0.23
C VAL A 218 -3.40 9.00 1.46
N SER A 219 -4.06 8.77 2.58
CA SER A 219 -3.45 8.14 3.75
C SER A 219 -4.27 6.93 4.18
N SER A 220 -3.72 5.73 3.96
CA SER A 220 -4.30 4.48 4.47
C SER A 220 -4.32 4.44 5.99
N ARG A 221 -3.31 5.00 6.66
CA ARG A 221 -3.22 5.03 8.13
C ARG A 221 -4.31 5.90 8.76
N ARG A 222 -4.62 7.04 8.16
CA ARG A 222 -5.61 8.01 8.67
C ARG A 222 -6.97 7.90 7.98
N ASN A 223 -7.15 6.97 7.04
CA ASN A 223 -8.32 6.84 6.18
C ASN A 223 -8.68 8.13 5.42
N TRP A 224 -7.68 8.90 5.01
CA TRP A 224 -7.90 10.13 4.24
C TRP A 224 -8.07 9.80 2.75
N TRP A 225 -9.20 10.21 2.18
CA TRP A 225 -9.61 10.02 0.77
C TRP A 225 -9.68 8.56 0.28
N THR A 226 -9.44 7.56 1.15
CA THR A 226 -9.52 6.13 0.80
C THR A 226 -10.91 5.72 0.32
N ARG A 227 -11.97 6.28 0.92
CA ARG A 227 -13.37 6.05 0.50
C ARG A 227 -13.64 6.50 -0.93
N GLU A 228 -13.15 7.69 -1.31
CA GLU A 228 -13.33 8.23 -2.67
C GLU A 228 -12.61 7.36 -3.71
N VAL A 229 -11.43 6.84 -3.36
CA VAL A 229 -10.69 5.91 -4.23
C VAL A 229 -11.42 4.57 -4.33
N LYS A 230 -11.97 4.05 -3.24
CA LYS A 230 -12.80 2.83 -3.23
C LYS A 230 -14.04 2.97 -4.11
N GLU A 231 -14.73 4.11 -4.04
CA GLU A 231 -15.88 4.42 -4.89
C GLU A 231 -15.47 4.51 -6.36
N MET A 232 -14.35 5.17 -6.66
CA MET A 232 -13.81 5.27 -8.01
C MET A 232 -13.44 3.90 -8.61
N ILE A 233 -12.81 3.01 -7.84
CA ILE A 233 -12.46 1.64 -8.28
C ILE A 233 -13.75 0.86 -8.59
N TRP A 234 -14.74 0.95 -7.71
CA TRP A 234 -16.03 0.31 -7.90
C TRP A 234 -16.74 0.83 -9.15
N GLU A 235 -16.89 2.15 -9.30
CA GLU A 235 -17.59 2.77 -10.43
C GLU A 235 -16.99 2.42 -11.78
N ARG A 236 -15.65 2.41 -11.87
CA ARG A 236 -14.93 2.08 -13.11
C ARG A 236 -15.10 0.62 -13.54
N GLY A 237 -14.99 -0.32 -12.60
CA GLY A 237 -14.90 -1.74 -12.94
C GLY A 237 -13.68 -2.07 -13.82
N GLY A 238 -13.69 -3.25 -14.45
CA GLY A 238 -12.57 -3.72 -15.28
C GLY A 238 -11.31 -4.07 -14.47
N GLY A 239 -10.14 -4.04 -15.13
CA GLY A 239 -8.87 -4.40 -14.51
C GLY A 239 -8.18 -3.20 -13.85
N GLY A 240 -8.10 -3.17 -12.52
CA GLY A 240 -7.39 -2.16 -11.77
C GLY A 240 -5.98 -2.62 -11.38
N TRP A 241 -4.94 -1.94 -11.85
CA TRP A 241 -3.53 -2.33 -11.67
C TRP A 241 -2.84 -1.38 -10.70
N LEU A 242 -2.39 -1.85 -9.54
CA LEU A 242 -1.52 -1.07 -8.65
C LEU A 242 -0.06 -1.22 -9.10
N VAL A 243 0.56 -0.12 -9.53
CA VAL A 243 1.94 -0.10 -10.00
C VAL A 243 2.75 0.94 -9.22
N GLY A 244 3.94 0.59 -8.78
CA GLY A 244 4.83 1.51 -8.09
C GLY A 244 6.09 0.82 -7.59
N LYS A 245 7.04 1.61 -7.09
CA LYS A 245 8.27 1.06 -6.49
C LYS A 245 7.98 0.22 -5.23
N VAL A 246 8.97 -0.49 -4.72
CA VAL A 246 8.88 -1.15 -3.40
C VAL A 246 8.67 -0.11 -2.29
N ASN A 247 8.03 -0.49 -1.19
CA ASN A 247 7.80 0.35 -0.01
C ASN A 247 7.00 1.66 -0.22
N VAL A 248 6.37 1.86 -1.38
CA VAL A 248 5.41 2.97 -1.61
C VAL A 248 4.03 2.74 -0.97
N GLY A 249 3.84 1.67 -0.20
CA GLY A 249 2.55 1.37 0.46
C GLY A 249 1.47 0.75 -0.43
N LYS A 250 1.81 0.07 -1.53
CA LYS A 250 0.85 -0.59 -2.44
C LYS A 250 -0.11 -1.55 -1.73
N SER A 251 0.41 -2.53 -1.00
CA SER A 251 -0.41 -3.55 -0.32
C SER A 251 -1.28 -2.93 0.79
N ASN A 252 -0.79 -1.90 1.48
CA ASN A 252 -1.59 -1.16 2.47
C ASN A 252 -2.69 -0.31 1.81
N LEU A 253 -2.41 0.29 0.66
CA LEU A 253 -3.43 0.97 -0.14
C LEU A 253 -4.48 -0.03 -0.61
N PHE A 254 -4.06 -1.17 -1.17
CA PHE A 254 -4.93 -2.24 -1.68
C PHE A 254 -5.97 -2.65 -0.65
N GLU A 255 -5.54 -2.98 0.57
CA GLU A 255 -6.46 -3.41 1.63
C GLU A 255 -7.53 -2.37 1.96
N ASN A 256 -7.16 -1.09 1.98
CA ASN A 256 -8.04 0.01 2.40
C ASN A 256 -8.99 0.48 1.29
N VAL A 257 -8.59 0.35 0.02
CA VAL A 257 -9.40 0.80 -1.12
C VAL A 257 -10.25 -0.31 -1.74
N PHE A 258 -9.95 -1.58 -1.44
CA PHE A 258 -10.71 -2.70 -1.99
C PHE A 258 -12.19 -2.67 -1.52
N PRO A 259 -13.16 -2.88 -2.43
CA PRO A 259 -14.58 -2.82 -2.11
C PRO A 259 -15.13 -4.04 -1.35
N LYS A 260 -14.56 -4.35 -0.17
CA LYS A 260 -15.01 -5.43 0.76
C LYS A 260 -16.52 -5.31 1.06
N GLY A 261 -17.21 -6.46 1.17
CA GLY A 261 -18.60 -6.58 1.64
C GLY A 261 -19.71 -6.11 0.68
N ARG A 262 -19.40 -5.34 -0.37
CA ARG A 262 -20.43 -4.82 -1.30
C ARG A 262 -21.12 -5.90 -2.14
N ASN A 263 -20.57 -7.11 -2.18
CA ASN A 263 -21.16 -8.25 -2.86
C ASN A 263 -22.42 -8.76 -2.15
N GLU A 264 -22.51 -8.59 -0.82
CA GLU A 264 -23.69 -8.95 -0.02
C GLU A 264 -24.82 -7.95 -0.25
N ASP A 265 -24.52 -6.64 -0.17
CA ASP A 265 -25.47 -5.56 -0.47
C ASP A 265 -26.11 -5.71 -1.86
N PHE A 266 -25.34 -6.17 -2.86
CA PHE A 266 -25.83 -6.39 -4.21
C PHE A 266 -26.70 -7.65 -4.31
N ALA A 267 -26.37 -8.72 -3.57
CA ALA A 267 -27.18 -9.92 -3.50
C ALA A 267 -28.52 -9.66 -2.80
N GLU A 268 -28.54 -8.89 -1.72
CA GLU A 268 -29.76 -8.47 -1.03
C GLU A 268 -30.60 -7.51 -1.88
N LYS A 269 -29.99 -6.51 -2.53
CA LYS A 269 -30.73 -5.60 -3.43
C LYS A 269 -31.28 -6.30 -4.66
N LYS A 270 -30.55 -7.26 -5.23
CA LYS A 270 -31.04 -8.08 -6.36
C LYS A 270 -32.19 -8.98 -5.90
N ARG A 271 -32.09 -9.62 -4.72
CA ARG A 271 -33.19 -10.39 -4.11
C ARG A 271 -34.42 -9.51 -3.83
N ALA A 272 -34.26 -8.34 -3.24
CA ALA A 272 -35.35 -7.39 -2.99
C ALA A 272 -36.00 -6.88 -4.29
N SER A 273 -35.22 -6.67 -5.36
CA SER A 273 -35.76 -6.26 -6.66
C SER A 273 -36.55 -7.36 -7.37
N VAL A 274 -36.16 -8.63 -7.20
CA VAL A 274 -36.89 -9.79 -7.72
C VAL A 274 -38.20 -9.97 -6.96
N ILE A 275 -38.18 -9.86 -5.63
CA ILE A 275 -39.39 -9.92 -4.78
C ILE A 275 -40.39 -8.82 -5.14
N ASN A 276 -39.91 -7.60 -5.45
CA ASN A 276 -40.76 -6.49 -5.87
C ASN A 276 -41.31 -6.62 -7.31
N GLN A 277 -40.70 -7.46 -8.17
CA GLN A 277 -41.16 -7.68 -9.55
C GLN A 277 -42.13 -8.86 -9.68
N THR A 278 -42.12 -9.83 -8.78
CA THR A 278 -42.98 -11.02 -8.87
C THR A 278 -44.25 -10.98 -8.02
N GLY A 279 -44.52 -9.89 -7.28
CA GLY A 279 -45.83 -9.61 -6.68
C GLY A 279 -46.59 -10.82 -6.12
N LEU A 280 -46.02 -11.52 -5.14
CA LEU A 280 -46.71 -12.58 -4.39
C LEU A 280 -46.53 -12.34 -2.89
N PRO A 281 -47.61 -12.40 -2.08
CA PRO A 281 -47.56 -12.15 -0.64
C PRO A 281 -47.06 -13.38 0.16
N GLU A 282 -46.72 -13.10 1.41
CA GLU A 282 -46.24 -13.94 2.54
C GLU A 282 -46.65 -15.43 2.60
N PRO A 283 -45.87 -16.26 3.33
CA PRO A 283 -45.91 -17.72 3.20
C PRO A 283 -47.18 -18.32 3.84
N VAL A 284 -48.00 -18.96 3.01
CA VAL A 284 -49.09 -19.82 3.48
C VAL A 284 -48.50 -21.20 3.80
N LYS A 285 -48.85 -21.69 4.99
CA LYS A 285 -48.44 -22.98 5.57
C LYS A 285 -48.59 -24.14 4.58
N PHE A 286 -47.56 -24.96 4.49
CA PHE A 286 -47.59 -26.26 3.80
C PHE A 286 -48.65 -27.16 4.43
N ALA A 287 -49.53 -27.70 3.58
CA ALA A 287 -50.31 -28.90 3.85
C ALA A 287 -50.03 -29.88 2.70
N ASP A 288 -49.87 -31.14 3.08
CA ASP A 288 -49.41 -32.27 2.28
C ASP A 288 -50.28 -32.54 1.03
N GLY A 289 -49.66 -33.06 -0.03
CA GLY A 289 -50.39 -33.63 -1.16
C GLY A 289 -49.55 -33.79 -2.43
N GLU A 290 -49.31 -35.05 -2.79
CA GLU A 290 -48.71 -35.50 -4.05
C GLU A 290 -49.55 -35.06 -5.27
N ASP A 291 -48.89 -34.57 -6.32
CA ASP A 291 -49.02 -35.03 -7.72
C ASP A 291 -48.47 -33.98 -8.70
N ALA A 292 -47.50 -34.40 -9.51
CA ALA A 292 -46.98 -33.66 -10.64
C ALA A 292 -47.95 -33.74 -11.84
N PRO A 293 -47.90 -32.75 -12.76
CA PRO A 293 -47.46 -33.13 -14.09
C PRO A 293 -46.43 -32.17 -14.71
N LYS A 294 -45.54 -32.80 -15.48
CA LYS A 294 -44.47 -32.22 -16.30
C LYS A 294 -45.03 -31.50 -17.54
N GLN A 295 -44.16 -30.66 -18.11
CA GLN A 295 -44.23 -29.95 -19.42
C GLN A 295 -44.73 -28.50 -19.28
N ALA A 296 -44.03 -27.45 -19.70
CA ALA A 296 -42.88 -27.30 -20.57
C ALA A 296 -42.17 -25.96 -20.29
N ALA A 297 -40.83 -25.98 -20.21
CA ALA A 297 -39.97 -24.81 -20.37
C ALA A 297 -38.54 -25.31 -20.63
N GLN A 298 -38.33 -25.84 -21.84
CA GLN A 298 -37.02 -26.12 -22.37
C GLN A 298 -36.62 -24.91 -23.20
N GLU A 299 -35.82 -23.99 -22.65
CA GLU A 299 -34.99 -23.07 -23.43
C GLU A 299 -33.94 -22.39 -22.52
N ALA A 300 -32.67 -22.68 -22.83
CA ALA A 300 -31.43 -22.00 -22.42
C ALA A 300 -31.12 -21.90 -20.91
N ILE A 301 -30.60 -23.00 -20.35
CA ILE A 301 -29.66 -22.93 -19.22
C ILE A 301 -28.27 -22.83 -19.87
N ASP A 302 -27.70 -21.62 -19.87
CA ASP A 302 -26.26 -21.44 -20.06
C ASP A 302 -25.55 -22.10 -18.87
N GLU A 303 -24.56 -22.90 -19.20
CA GLU A 303 -23.79 -23.80 -18.34
C GLU A 303 -23.34 -23.10 -17.05
N GLU A 304 -23.77 -23.64 -15.91
CA GLU A 304 -23.15 -23.34 -14.62
C GLU A 304 -21.72 -23.89 -14.64
N ASP A 305 -20.73 -22.99 -14.63
CA ASP A 305 -19.31 -23.31 -14.44
C ASP A 305 -19.15 -24.15 -13.14
N ASP A 306 -18.90 -25.44 -13.31
CA ASP A 306 -18.47 -26.35 -12.25
C ASP A 306 -17.08 -25.90 -11.74
N PRO A 307 -16.91 -25.49 -10.46
CA PRO A 307 -15.66 -24.90 -9.96
C PRO A 307 -14.45 -25.85 -9.87
N LEU A 308 -14.52 -27.04 -10.48
CA LEU A 308 -13.62 -28.16 -10.22
C LEU A 308 -12.98 -28.79 -11.46
N THR A 309 -13.14 -28.21 -12.64
CA THR A 309 -12.27 -28.57 -13.76
C THR A 309 -10.88 -27.95 -13.55
N PRO A 310 -9.79 -28.73 -13.59
CA PRO A 310 -8.45 -28.15 -13.60
C PRO A 310 -8.30 -27.46 -14.96
N GLU A 311 -8.48 -26.14 -14.98
CA GLU A 311 -7.96 -25.33 -16.08
C GLU A 311 -6.51 -25.76 -16.29
N ILE A 312 -6.21 -26.26 -17.48
CA ILE A 312 -4.83 -26.53 -17.90
C ILE A 312 -4.14 -25.17 -17.82
N LEU A 313 -3.41 -24.94 -16.74
CA LEU A 313 -2.59 -23.75 -16.58
C LEU A 313 -1.63 -23.75 -17.76
N ASP A 314 -1.78 -22.78 -18.66
CA ASP A 314 -0.75 -22.52 -19.66
C ASP A 314 0.50 -22.12 -18.88
N GLU A 315 1.52 -22.99 -18.88
CA GLU A 315 2.80 -22.74 -18.20
C GLU A 315 3.48 -21.45 -18.70
N ASN A 316 3.02 -20.87 -19.81
CA ASN A 316 3.48 -19.61 -20.37
C ASN A 316 2.65 -18.38 -19.98
N SER A 317 1.54 -18.52 -19.25
CA SER A 317 0.72 -17.39 -18.79
C SER A 317 1.44 -16.62 -17.67
N LEU A 318 1.75 -15.34 -17.90
CA LEU A 318 2.37 -14.47 -16.90
C LEU A 318 1.38 -14.06 -15.81
N LEU A 319 0.08 -14.08 -16.10
CA LEU A 319 -0.97 -13.84 -15.11
C LEU A 319 -1.35 -15.12 -14.35
N PRO A 320 -1.24 -15.14 -13.01
CA PRO A 320 -1.74 -16.25 -12.21
C PRO A 320 -3.27 -16.29 -12.21
N PRO A 321 -3.87 -17.43 -11.82
CA PRO A 321 -5.32 -17.55 -11.70
C PRO A 321 -5.88 -16.54 -10.69
N SER A 322 -7.07 -16.02 -10.95
CA SER A 322 -7.75 -15.11 -10.03
C SER A 322 -8.17 -15.84 -8.75
N GLN A 323 -8.09 -15.15 -7.60
CA GLN A 323 -8.64 -15.69 -6.36
C GLN A 323 -10.16 -15.91 -6.49
N PRO A 324 -10.75 -16.89 -5.78
CA PRO A 324 -12.19 -17.05 -5.74
C PRO A 324 -12.86 -15.80 -5.18
N GLU A 325 -13.91 -15.34 -5.85
CA GLU A 325 -14.62 -14.14 -5.42
C GLU A 325 -15.37 -14.40 -4.11
N THR A 326 -14.95 -13.71 -3.04
CA THR A 326 -15.57 -13.79 -1.72
C THR A 326 -15.86 -12.39 -1.20
N PRO A 327 -16.85 -12.20 -0.30
CA PRO A 327 -17.14 -10.87 0.28
C PRO A 327 -15.95 -10.26 1.03
N TYR A 328 -15.13 -11.13 1.63
CA TYR A 328 -13.93 -10.79 2.39
C TYR A 328 -12.74 -11.66 1.92
N PRO A 329 -12.10 -11.30 0.81
CA PRO A 329 -10.98 -12.07 0.27
C PRO A 329 -9.73 -11.93 1.14
N VAL A 330 -8.81 -12.89 1.01
CA VAL A 330 -7.51 -12.83 1.67
C VAL A 330 -6.66 -11.76 0.98
N MET A 331 -6.26 -10.75 1.75
CA MET A 331 -5.54 -9.59 1.22
C MET A 331 -4.04 -9.87 1.09
N PRO A 332 -3.33 -9.17 0.19
CA PRO A 332 -1.88 -9.17 0.13
C PRO A 332 -1.24 -8.82 1.49
N VAL A 333 -0.08 -9.42 1.79
CA VAL A 333 0.66 -9.17 3.03
C VAL A 333 1.18 -7.73 3.05
N ILE A 334 0.97 -7.05 4.17
CA ILE A 334 1.52 -5.72 4.42
C ILE A 334 2.76 -5.88 5.32
N SER A 335 3.91 -5.46 4.80
CA SER A 335 5.15 -5.36 5.57
C SER A 335 5.90 -4.09 5.18
N ALA A 336 6.74 -3.61 6.09
CA ALA A 336 7.68 -2.54 5.81
C ALA A 336 8.93 -3.07 5.07
N LEU A 337 9.19 -4.37 5.11
CA LEU A 337 10.27 -4.95 4.32
C LEU A 337 9.95 -4.93 2.83
N PRO A 338 10.95 -4.65 1.97
CA PRO A 338 10.76 -4.61 0.53
C PRO A 338 10.38 -5.99 -0.03
N GLY A 339 9.54 -5.98 -1.08
CA GLY A 339 9.16 -7.18 -1.82
C GLY A 339 8.12 -8.05 -1.11
N THR A 340 7.07 -7.46 -0.53
CA THR A 340 5.90 -8.23 -0.03
C THR A 340 5.24 -9.06 -1.12
N THR A 341 5.07 -8.46 -2.30
CA THR A 341 4.45 -9.05 -3.48
C THR A 341 5.52 -9.59 -4.42
N ALA A 342 5.52 -10.91 -4.63
CA ALA A 342 6.44 -11.68 -5.47
C ALA A 342 5.93 -11.82 -6.91
N SER A 343 4.63 -12.08 -7.05
CA SER A 343 3.93 -12.24 -8.32
C SER A 343 2.59 -11.50 -8.25
N PRO A 344 1.94 -11.19 -9.38
CA PRO A 344 0.67 -10.47 -9.40
C PRO A 344 -0.39 -11.15 -8.50
N ILE A 345 -1.07 -10.38 -7.65
CA ILE A 345 -2.18 -10.89 -6.83
C ILE A 345 -3.48 -10.32 -7.38
N ARG A 346 -4.34 -11.19 -7.92
CA ARG A 346 -5.60 -10.82 -8.56
C ARG A 346 -6.78 -11.09 -7.63
N VAL A 347 -7.50 -10.03 -7.26
CA VAL A 347 -8.69 -10.13 -6.40
C VAL A 347 -9.92 -9.59 -7.15
N PRO A 348 -10.85 -10.46 -7.58
CA PRO A 348 -12.07 -10.04 -8.26
C PRO A 348 -13.09 -9.41 -7.30
N PHE A 349 -13.99 -8.58 -7.83
CA PHE A 349 -15.10 -7.98 -7.10
C PHE A 349 -16.34 -7.73 -7.97
N GLY A 350 -17.50 -7.64 -7.32
CA GLY A 350 -18.76 -7.24 -7.94
C GLY A 350 -19.36 -8.23 -8.93
N LYS A 351 -19.10 -9.54 -8.79
CA LYS A 351 -19.61 -10.63 -9.63
C LYS A 351 -19.30 -10.42 -11.11
N GLY A 352 -18.01 -10.35 -11.44
CA GLY A 352 -17.54 -10.09 -12.81
C GLY A 352 -17.52 -8.61 -13.21
N ARG A 353 -17.74 -7.68 -12.25
CA ARG A 353 -17.64 -6.23 -12.51
C ARG A 353 -16.20 -5.80 -12.78
N GLY A 354 -15.23 -6.40 -12.12
CA GLY A 354 -13.81 -6.10 -12.30
C GLY A 354 -12.92 -6.84 -11.30
N GLU A 355 -11.63 -6.57 -11.37
CA GLU A 355 -10.64 -7.09 -10.44
C GLU A 355 -9.62 -6.01 -10.06
N LEU A 356 -9.09 -6.10 -8.85
CA LEU A 356 -7.96 -5.28 -8.41
C LEU A 356 -6.72 -6.17 -8.32
N ILE A 357 -5.64 -5.71 -8.93
CA ILE A 357 -4.40 -6.47 -9.12
C ILE A 357 -3.26 -5.72 -8.45
N ASP A 358 -2.63 -6.35 -7.45
CA ASP A 358 -1.39 -5.85 -6.84
C ASP A 358 -0.20 -6.42 -7.60
N LEU A 359 0.62 -5.55 -8.22
CA LEU A 359 1.82 -5.98 -8.93
C LEU A 359 3.06 -5.96 -8.03
N PRO A 360 4.06 -6.81 -8.29
CA PRO A 360 5.35 -6.74 -7.63
C PRO A 360 5.96 -5.35 -7.76
N GLY A 361 6.56 -4.86 -6.67
CA GLY A 361 7.14 -3.52 -6.64
C GLY A 361 8.40 -3.41 -7.49
N LEU A 362 8.51 -2.32 -8.25
CA LEU A 362 9.75 -1.97 -8.96
C LEU A 362 10.88 -1.63 -7.97
N ALA A 363 12.12 -1.87 -8.35
CA ALA A 363 13.27 -1.57 -7.51
C ALA A 363 13.34 -0.07 -7.13
N ARG A 364 13.74 0.20 -5.88
CA ARG A 364 14.24 1.51 -5.42
C ARG A 364 15.77 1.55 -5.52
N SER A 365 16.38 2.70 -5.24
CA SER A 365 17.82 2.73 -4.98
C SER A 365 18.21 1.78 -3.85
N SER A 366 19.44 1.29 -3.92
CA SER A 366 19.99 0.23 -3.08
C SER A 366 20.54 0.73 -1.74
N LEU A 367 19.98 1.80 -1.17
CA LEU A 367 20.48 2.35 0.11
C LEU A 367 20.39 1.32 1.25
N ASP A 368 19.36 0.48 1.23
CA ASP A 368 19.13 -0.61 2.17
C ASP A 368 20.22 -1.70 2.13
N THR A 369 20.92 -1.85 1.01
CA THR A 369 22.04 -2.81 0.88
C THR A 369 23.29 -2.38 1.63
N TYR A 370 23.38 -1.09 1.98
CA TYR A 370 24.49 -0.49 2.74
C TYR A 370 24.16 -0.28 4.22
N VAL A 371 23.04 -0.83 4.66
CA VAL A 371 22.55 -0.73 6.03
C VAL A 371 22.50 -2.11 6.63
N GLU A 372 22.96 -2.21 7.88
CA GLU A 372 22.92 -3.47 8.62
C GLU A 372 21.51 -4.06 8.62
N PRO A 373 21.34 -5.37 8.41
CA PRO A 373 20.02 -6.00 8.31
C PRO A 373 19.08 -5.69 9.49
N SER A 374 19.62 -5.57 10.70
CA SER A 374 18.90 -5.18 11.92
C SER A 374 18.29 -3.77 11.87
N HIS A 375 18.92 -2.85 11.14
CA HIS A 375 18.55 -1.43 11.09
C HIS A 375 17.81 -1.02 9.80
N ARG A 376 17.58 -1.93 8.86
CA ARG A 376 16.87 -1.61 7.59
C ARG A 376 15.47 -1.03 7.80
N LEU A 377 14.78 -1.46 8.85
CA LEU A 377 13.46 -0.93 9.20
C LEU A 377 13.51 0.51 9.74
N ASP A 378 14.68 0.94 10.25
CA ASP A 378 14.89 2.30 10.76
C ASP A 378 15.02 3.33 9.64
N LEU A 379 15.21 2.90 8.39
CA LEU A 379 15.15 3.76 7.21
C LEU A 379 13.73 4.22 6.89
N ILE A 380 12.70 3.52 7.39
CA ILE A 380 11.33 3.72 6.95
C ILE A 380 10.60 4.70 7.89
N MET A 381 10.19 5.84 7.35
CA MET A 381 9.37 6.80 8.10
C MET A 381 7.96 6.25 8.35
N LYS A 382 7.70 5.76 9.57
CA LYS A 382 6.39 5.17 9.96
C LYS A 382 5.35 6.21 10.35
N THR A 383 5.79 7.36 10.87
CA THR A 383 4.97 8.46 11.38
C THR A 383 5.60 9.78 11.03
N ARG A 384 4.79 10.84 10.93
CA ARG A 384 5.29 12.21 10.75
C ARG A 384 6.26 12.56 11.87
N LEU A 385 7.42 13.06 11.48
CA LEU A 385 8.46 13.52 12.40
C LEU A 385 8.29 15.02 12.66
N VAL A 386 8.65 15.43 13.87
CA VAL A 386 8.86 16.84 14.20
C VAL A 386 10.38 17.00 14.33
N PRO A 387 11.07 17.52 13.32
CA PRO A 387 12.51 17.58 13.33
C PRO A 387 13.00 18.64 14.31
N GLU A 388 14.13 18.37 14.95
CA GLU A 388 14.88 19.38 15.67
C GLU A 388 15.65 20.27 14.70
N ARG A 389 15.73 21.56 15.00
CA ARG A 389 16.50 22.51 14.20
C ARG A 389 17.98 22.43 14.58
N ILE A 390 18.81 21.99 13.65
CA ILE A 390 20.25 21.82 13.86
C ILE A 390 21.01 22.96 13.16
N ALA A 391 21.82 23.70 13.92
CA ALA A 391 22.67 24.76 13.39
C ALA A 391 24.05 24.18 12.99
N ILE A 392 24.32 24.13 11.69
CA ILE A 392 25.58 23.65 11.12
C ILE A 392 26.49 24.86 10.89
N LYS A 393 27.55 24.96 11.68
CA LYS A 393 28.58 26.00 11.57
C LYS A 393 29.64 25.61 10.53
N PRO A 394 30.38 26.57 9.98
CA PRO A 394 31.56 26.27 9.15
C PRO A 394 32.52 25.29 9.84
N GLY A 395 33.03 24.32 9.10
CA GLY A 395 33.89 23.24 9.61
C GLY A 395 33.16 22.08 10.29
N SER A 396 31.84 22.15 10.47
CA SER A 396 31.01 21.04 10.98
C SER A 396 30.18 20.40 9.88
N SER A 397 29.84 19.12 10.07
CA SER A 397 28.97 18.36 9.17
C SER A 397 27.82 17.73 9.95
N LEU A 398 26.68 17.59 9.27
CA LEU A 398 25.56 16.79 9.74
C LEU A 398 25.69 15.36 9.21
N LEU A 399 25.67 14.39 10.10
CA LEU A 399 25.74 12.97 9.79
C LEU A 399 24.41 12.29 10.17
N LEU A 400 23.81 11.58 9.23
CA LEU A 400 22.53 10.89 9.39
C LEU A 400 22.78 9.38 9.38
N GLY A 401 22.53 8.72 10.52
CA GLY A 401 22.74 7.27 10.68
C GLY A 401 24.19 6.81 10.44
N GLY A 402 25.16 7.72 10.43
CA GLY A 402 26.54 7.42 10.01
C GLY A 402 26.73 7.20 8.50
N LEU A 403 25.65 7.18 7.72
CA LEU A 403 25.67 6.82 6.30
C LEU A 403 25.71 8.06 5.39
N ILE A 404 24.86 9.04 5.67
CA ILE A 404 24.71 10.24 4.83
C ILE A 404 25.33 11.44 5.55
N ARG A 405 26.22 12.15 4.87
CA ARG A 405 26.88 13.36 5.38
C ARG A 405 26.51 14.58 4.55
N ILE A 406 26.06 15.62 5.22
CA ILE A 406 25.78 16.94 4.64
C ILE A 406 26.80 17.91 5.19
N THR A 407 27.60 18.51 4.31
CA THR A 407 28.68 19.43 4.67
C THR A 407 28.48 20.77 3.96
N PRO A 408 28.38 21.88 4.69
CA PRO A 408 28.40 23.22 4.10
C PRO A 408 29.72 23.48 3.37
N THR A 409 29.62 24.04 2.16
CA THR A 409 30.81 24.41 1.37
C THR A 409 31.17 25.88 1.47
N THR A 410 30.21 26.73 1.82
CA THR A 410 30.44 28.18 1.95
C THR A 410 30.92 28.49 3.36
N ASN A 411 32.12 29.03 3.46
CA ASN A 411 32.67 29.53 4.71
C ASN A 411 31.89 30.81 5.11
N ASP A 412 31.79 31.10 6.40
CA ASP A 412 31.15 32.30 6.98
C ASP A 412 29.62 32.32 7.07
N ILE A 413 28.94 31.24 6.68
CA ILE A 413 27.48 31.12 6.80
C ILE A 413 27.11 29.98 7.76
N VAL A 414 26.13 30.23 8.63
CA VAL A 414 25.50 29.18 9.45
C VAL A 414 24.28 28.65 8.72
N TYR A 415 24.28 27.34 8.49
CA TYR A 415 23.17 26.63 7.89
C TYR A 415 22.27 26.07 8.98
N LEU A 416 20.97 25.98 8.70
CA LEU A 416 19.99 25.39 9.59
C LEU A 416 19.37 24.21 8.86
N ALA A 417 19.49 23.03 9.44
CA ALA A 417 18.93 21.80 8.89
C ALA A 417 17.75 21.32 9.75
N HIS A 418 16.68 20.91 9.09
CA HIS A 418 15.54 20.22 9.69
C HIS A 418 15.45 18.82 9.05
N PRO A 419 16.01 17.79 9.71
CA PRO A 419 16.03 16.44 9.17
C PRO A 419 14.68 15.74 9.38
N PHE A 420 13.84 15.69 8.35
CA PHE A 420 12.65 14.84 8.29
C PHE A 420 13.05 13.44 7.84
N VAL A 421 13.90 12.78 8.64
CA VAL A 421 14.35 11.40 8.41
C VAL A 421 14.25 10.61 9.72
N PRO A 422 13.91 9.32 9.66
CA PRO A 422 13.81 8.47 10.85
C PRO A 422 15.17 8.14 11.48
N MET A 423 16.27 8.33 10.74
CA MET A 423 17.62 8.10 11.21
C MET A 423 18.06 9.18 12.20
N LYS A 424 18.90 8.81 13.18
CA LYS A 424 19.47 9.78 14.11
C LYS A 424 20.39 10.77 13.39
N ALA A 425 20.21 12.04 13.73
CA ALA A 425 20.96 13.16 13.19
C ALA A 425 22.04 13.59 14.19
N HIS A 426 23.29 13.63 13.74
CA HIS A 426 24.44 13.93 14.59
C HIS A 426 25.31 15.02 13.99
N LEU A 427 25.55 16.08 14.77
CA LEU A 427 26.43 17.18 14.40
C LEU A 427 27.84 16.91 14.94
N THR A 428 28.85 16.95 14.07
CA THR A 428 30.25 16.76 14.46
C THR A 428 31.20 17.54 13.55
N SER A 429 32.50 17.60 13.86
CA SER A 429 33.46 18.24 12.96
C SER A 429 33.58 17.47 11.65
N THR A 430 33.87 18.17 10.55
CA THR A 430 33.95 17.56 9.21
C THR A 430 34.94 16.41 9.16
N GLU A 431 36.11 16.57 9.80
CA GLU A 431 37.13 15.53 9.92
C GLU A 431 36.62 14.28 10.64
N LYS A 432 35.88 14.44 11.74
CA LYS A 432 35.30 13.30 12.48
C LYS A 432 34.21 12.62 11.66
N ALA A 433 33.39 13.39 10.95
CA ALA A 433 32.34 12.84 10.10
C ALA A 433 32.92 11.99 8.97
N VAL A 434 34.01 12.44 8.33
CA VAL A 434 34.76 11.65 7.34
C VAL A 434 35.31 10.37 7.95
N ALA A 435 36.02 10.47 9.08
CA ALA A 435 36.62 9.30 9.72
C ALA A 435 35.59 8.24 10.18
N ILE A 436 34.37 8.66 10.54
CA ILE A 436 33.26 7.73 10.85
C ILE A 436 32.78 7.04 9.57
N GLN A 437 32.56 7.78 8.48
CA GLN A 437 32.11 7.21 7.20
C GLN A 437 33.14 6.25 6.59
N GLU A 438 34.44 6.53 6.77
CA GLU A 438 35.54 5.69 6.27
C GLU A 438 35.81 4.46 7.17
N GLY A 439 35.04 4.25 8.24
CA GLY A 439 35.21 3.11 9.15
C GLY A 439 36.46 3.20 10.06
N GLN A 440 37.17 4.32 10.07
CA GLN A 440 38.39 4.50 10.88
C GLN A 440 38.08 4.71 12.38
N ARG A 441 36.83 4.98 12.73
CA ARG A 441 36.37 5.23 14.11
C ARG A 441 35.12 4.43 14.46
N THR A 442 35.20 3.11 14.37
CA THR A 442 34.10 2.17 14.69
C THR A 442 33.48 2.40 16.07
N THR A 443 34.29 2.62 17.11
CA THR A 443 33.80 2.87 18.47
C THR A 443 33.00 4.18 18.60
N LEU A 444 33.37 5.24 17.87
CA LEU A 444 32.54 6.45 17.80
C LEU A 444 31.30 6.24 16.92
N GLY A 445 31.40 5.45 15.85
CA GLY A 445 30.25 5.05 15.03
C GLY A 445 29.19 4.33 15.86
N GLU A 446 29.58 3.38 16.70
CA GLU A 446 28.71 2.66 17.63
C GLU A 446 28.08 3.59 18.68
N GLN A 447 28.86 4.48 19.28
CA GLN A 447 28.36 5.48 20.25
C GLN A 447 27.34 6.44 19.64
N ILE A 448 27.50 6.74 18.35
CA ILE A 448 26.63 7.63 17.57
C ILE A 448 25.44 6.83 17.00
N GLY A 449 25.41 5.50 17.12
CA GLY A 449 24.34 4.66 16.58
C GLY A 449 24.35 4.65 15.05
N SER A 450 25.52 4.46 14.44
CA SER A 450 25.63 4.25 13.01
C SER A 450 24.90 2.98 12.61
N ILE A 451 24.13 3.07 11.52
CA ILE A 451 23.40 1.96 10.92
C ILE A 451 24.09 1.42 9.67
N ALA A 452 25.24 1.99 9.31
CA ALA A 452 25.94 1.67 8.08
C ALA A 452 26.61 0.30 8.19
N ASP A 453 26.41 -0.52 7.17
CA ASP A 453 27.15 -1.78 7.04
C ASP A 453 28.64 -1.47 6.81
N PRO A 454 29.60 -2.23 7.37
CA PRO A 454 31.02 -2.00 7.17
C PRO A 454 31.45 -1.94 5.69
N SER A 455 30.77 -2.67 4.80
CA SER A 455 31.01 -2.64 3.36
C SER A 455 30.63 -1.31 2.68
N ALA A 456 29.83 -0.47 3.35
CA ALA A 456 29.43 0.83 2.84
C ALA A 456 30.61 1.80 2.74
N ALA A 457 31.57 1.72 3.67
CA ALA A 457 32.70 2.65 3.77
C ALA A 457 33.50 2.75 2.47
N GLU A 458 33.70 1.64 1.76
CA GLU A 458 34.45 1.58 0.51
C GLU A 458 33.71 2.19 -0.69
N LYS A 459 32.38 2.31 -0.61
CA LYS A 459 31.53 2.76 -1.71
C LYS A 459 30.97 4.17 -1.52
N ILE A 460 31.14 4.77 -0.35
CA ILE A 460 30.70 6.13 -0.06
C ILE A 460 31.40 7.12 -1.00
N LYS A 461 30.61 7.93 -1.70
CA LYS A 461 31.07 8.98 -2.62
C LYS A 461 30.20 10.23 -2.47
N SER A 462 30.70 11.36 -2.96
CA SER A 462 29.93 12.60 -3.00
C SER A 462 28.73 12.47 -3.94
N ALA A 463 27.53 12.83 -3.44
CA ALA A 463 26.30 12.90 -4.23
C ALA A 463 26.21 14.19 -5.08
N GLY A 464 27.16 15.11 -4.94
CA GLY A 464 27.20 16.39 -5.64
C GLY A 464 27.01 17.59 -4.73
N LEU A 465 26.93 18.77 -5.35
CA LEU A 465 26.71 20.05 -4.69
C LEU A 465 25.27 20.52 -4.94
N PHE A 466 24.59 20.94 -3.87
CA PHE A 466 23.22 21.42 -3.91
C PHE A 466 23.17 22.88 -3.50
N HIS A 467 22.65 23.74 -4.38
CA HIS A 467 22.54 25.17 -4.12
C HIS A 467 21.23 25.50 -3.39
N LEU A 468 21.30 26.38 -2.39
CA LEU A 468 20.12 26.97 -1.77
C LEU A 468 19.55 28.03 -2.73
N GLN A 469 18.62 27.62 -3.59
CA GLN A 469 18.14 28.43 -4.71
C GLN A 469 16.74 29.04 -4.50
N TRP A 470 16.00 28.59 -3.49
CA TRP A 470 14.64 29.03 -3.25
C TRP A 470 14.58 30.11 -2.17
N ASP A 471 14.02 31.28 -2.50
CA ASP A 471 13.76 32.35 -1.52
C ASP A 471 12.53 32.00 -0.68
N VAL A 472 12.78 31.66 0.59
CA VAL A 472 11.75 31.34 1.59
C VAL A 472 11.60 32.42 2.65
N THR A 473 12.14 33.63 2.40
CA THR A 473 12.13 34.76 3.34
C THR A 473 10.73 35.04 3.86
N LYS A 474 9.73 35.01 2.98
CA LYS A 474 8.34 35.25 3.38
C LYS A 474 7.82 34.23 4.39
N ALA A 475 8.20 32.96 4.25
CA ALA A 475 7.77 31.88 5.14
C ALA A 475 8.57 31.87 6.45
N GLN A 476 9.86 32.20 6.39
CA GLN A 476 10.81 32.00 7.50
C GLN A 476 11.11 33.27 8.32
N ALA A 477 10.78 34.47 7.83
CA ALA A 477 10.97 35.72 8.57
C ALA A 477 9.94 35.94 9.71
N GLY A 478 9.05 34.98 9.94
CA GLY A 478 8.21 34.92 11.14
C GLY A 478 7.24 36.11 11.26
N PRO A 479 7.15 36.80 12.42
CA PRO A 479 6.26 37.95 12.60
C PRO A 479 6.48 39.10 11.60
N LEU A 480 7.68 39.22 11.03
CA LEU A 480 8.01 40.34 10.14
C LEU A 480 7.19 40.32 8.85
N THR A 481 6.94 39.13 8.29
CA THR A 481 6.24 38.95 7.00
C THR A 481 4.80 38.45 7.17
N ARG A 482 4.44 38.01 8.37
CA ARG A 482 3.10 37.54 8.72
C ARG A 482 2.08 38.67 8.64
N ARG A 483 0.94 38.42 7.98
CA ARG A 483 -0.13 39.41 7.76
C ARG A 483 -0.84 39.83 9.04
N ASP A 484 -0.88 38.91 10.01
CA ASP A 484 -1.43 39.07 11.36
C ASP A 484 -0.46 39.76 12.34
N ALA A 485 0.75 40.09 11.89
CA ALA A 485 1.77 40.76 12.68
C ALA A 485 2.27 42.04 11.97
N VAL A 486 3.55 42.14 11.64
CA VAL A 486 4.12 43.37 11.06
C VAL A 486 3.78 43.51 9.57
N GLY A 487 3.59 42.40 8.86
CA GLY A 487 3.10 42.40 7.47
C GLY A 487 4.05 43.02 6.44
N LEU A 488 5.35 43.10 6.71
CA LEU A 488 6.34 43.63 5.76
C LEU A 488 6.46 42.73 4.53
N LYS A 489 6.69 43.36 3.38
CA LYS A 489 7.06 42.64 2.16
C LYS A 489 8.49 42.11 2.32
N ALA A 490 8.71 40.84 1.97
CA ALA A 490 10.04 40.22 2.01
C ALA A 490 11.11 40.99 1.22
N SER A 491 10.70 41.73 0.18
CA SER A 491 11.59 42.59 -0.61
C SER A 491 12.24 43.70 0.21
N VAL A 492 11.58 44.20 1.27
CA VAL A 492 12.04 45.33 2.10
C VAL A 492 12.99 44.90 3.21
N LEU A 493 13.00 43.60 3.57
CA LEU A 493 13.88 43.09 4.61
C LEU A 493 15.35 43.19 4.18
N PRO A 494 16.30 43.48 5.10
CA PRO A 494 17.72 43.64 4.79
C PRO A 494 18.46 42.31 4.56
N PHE A 495 17.73 41.19 4.53
CA PHE A 495 18.26 39.85 4.35
C PHE A 495 17.33 39.02 3.46
N THR A 496 17.88 37.93 2.94
CA THR A 496 17.16 36.88 2.21
C THR A 496 17.43 35.55 2.89
N VAL A 497 16.41 34.72 3.08
CA VAL A 497 16.54 33.34 3.54
C VAL A 497 16.41 32.43 2.33
N TRP A 498 17.51 31.77 1.99
CA TRP A 498 17.56 30.76 0.95
C TRP A 498 17.35 29.39 1.55
N ALA A 499 16.63 28.52 0.85
CA ALA A 499 16.43 27.13 1.25
C ALA A 499 16.59 26.18 0.07
N ALA A 500 16.76 24.91 0.40
CA ALA A 500 16.64 23.75 -0.48
C ALA A 500 16.32 22.51 0.34
N ASP A 501 15.50 21.62 -0.23
CA ASP A 501 15.18 20.34 0.38
C ASP A 501 16.01 19.24 -0.28
N ILE A 502 16.80 18.52 0.51
CA ILE A 502 17.57 17.36 0.06
C ILE A 502 16.73 16.12 0.28
N LEU A 503 16.23 15.53 -0.80
CA LEU A 503 15.47 14.28 -0.78
C LEU A 503 16.41 13.07 -0.69
N ILE A 504 16.07 12.11 0.17
CA ILE A 504 16.78 10.83 0.34
C ILE A 504 15.77 9.72 0.00
N GLU A 505 15.95 9.09 -1.16
CA GLU A 505 15.02 8.07 -1.68
C GLU A 505 14.77 6.96 -0.65
N GLY A 506 13.50 6.63 -0.44
CA GLY A 506 13.06 5.60 0.51
C GLY A 506 13.13 5.98 1.99
N VAL A 507 13.71 7.14 2.34
CA VAL A 507 13.96 7.53 3.73
C VAL A 507 13.16 8.77 4.15
N GLY A 508 13.29 9.87 3.42
CA GLY A 508 12.75 11.16 3.83
C GLY A 508 13.45 12.34 3.16
N TRP A 509 13.47 13.48 3.82
CA TRP A 509 14.17 14.68 3.32
C TRP A 509 14.82 15.50 4.44
N VAL A 510 15.74 16.37 4.07
CA VAL A 510 16.35 17.35 4.96
C VAL A 510 16.13 18.73 4.38
N GLU A 511 15.38 19.57 5.09
CA GLU A 511 15.23 20.98 4.71
C GLU A 511 16.43 21.76 5.20
N ILE A 512 17.16 22.40 4.29
CA ILE A 512 18.33 23.20 4.60
C ILE A 512 18.03 24.65 4.25
N GLN A 513 18.33 25.56 5.18
CA GLN A 513 18.19 26.99 4.96
C GLN A 513 19.40 27.76 5.47
N ALA A 514 19.67 28.91 4.84
CA ALA A 514 20.68 29.85 5.28
C ALA A 514 20.21 31.28 5.01
N GLN A 515 20.64 32.20 5.86
CA GLN A 515 20.35 33.62 5.71
C GLN A 515 21.56 34.34 5.12
N THR A 516 21.32 35.14 4.09
CA THR A 516 22.33 36.06 3.53
C THR A 516 21.85 37.49 3.70
N ARG A 517 22.80 38.41 3.91
CA ARG A 517 22.52 39.85 3.86
C ARG A 517 22.31 40.27 2.39
N LYS A 518 21.41 41.22 2.16
CA LYS A 518 21.25 41.84 0.83
C LYS A 518 22.29 42.89 0.55
#